data_AF-A0A847BNR0-F1
#
_entry.id   AF-A0A847BNR0-F1
#
_cell.length_a   1.000
_cell.length_b   1.000
_cell.length_c   1.000
_cell.angle_alpha   90.00
_cell.angle_beta   90.00
_cell.angle_gamma   90.00
#
_symmetry.space_group_name_H-M   'P 1'
#
loop_
_entity.id
_entity.type
_entity.pdbx_description
1 polymer ?
#
loop_
_entity_poly.entity_id
_entity_poly.type
_entity_poly.pdbx_seq_one_letter_code
_entity_poly.pdbx_strand_id
1 'polypeptide(L)'
;MNSNYQASTCPSEMISFGLGDRLGNAGTAHLKLLEAYNVFPVLAQQSTRELSLTQRTYADVVNAASKQSEELAWKRGFGADGDHLKTARDICTALEAGCKMITLDCSDEFPRDEQNSTGYWNSLSSDKQAL
;
A
#
# COMPACT_ATOMS: atom_id res chain seq x y z
N MET A 1 -22.45 -2.24 -2.54
CA MET A 1 -21.68 -1.00 -2.24
C MET A 1 -21.77 -0.08 -3.45
N ASN A 2 -21.89 1.23 -3.23
CA ASN A 2 -21.84 2.23 -4.28
C ASN A 2 -20.47 2.17 -4.98
N SER A 3 -20.42 2.11 -6.32
CA SER A 3 -19.16 1.97 -7.08
C SER A 3 -18.18 3.12 -6.86
N ASN A 4 -18.65 4.25 -6.32
CA ASN A 4 -17.86 5.44 -6.07
C ASN A 4 -16.88 5.35 -4.88
N TYR A 5 -16.96 4.31 -4.03
CA TYR A 5 -16.10 4.17 -2.84
C TYR A 5 -15.23 2.91 -2.88
N GLN A 6 -14.81 2.51 -4.07
CA GLN A 6 -13.79 1.47 -4.26
C GLN A 6 -12.40 2.11 -4.38
N ALA A 7 -11.37 1.36 -4.00
CA ALA A 7 -10.00 1.80 -4.18
C ALA A 7 -9.68 2.04 -5.67
N SER A 8 -8.98 3.14 -5.94
CA SER A 8 -8.53 3.57 -7.27
C SER A 8 -7.02 3.78 -7.29
N THR A 9 -6.46 3.86 -8.50
CA THR A 9 -5.05 4.23 -8.67
C THR A 9 -4.86 5.73 -8.46
N CYS A 10 -3.74 6.11 -7.85
CA CYS A 10 -3.34 7.52 -7.80
C CYS A 10 -3.08 8.03 -9.22
N PRO A 11 -3.62 9.20 -9.61
CA PRO A 11 -3.23 9.86 -10.86
C PRO A 11 -1.72 10.19 -10.86
N SER A 12 -1.07 10.07 -12.03
CA SER A 12 0.40 10.17 -12.15
C SER A 12 0.97 11.53 -11.74
N GLU A 13 0.20 12.60 -11.89
CA GLU A 13 0.61 13.98 -11.55
C GLU A 13 0.33 14.35 -10.08
N MET A 14 -0.27 13.44 -9.30
CA MET A 14 -0.59 13.70 -7.89
C MET A 14 0.48 13.12 -6.96
N ILE A 15 0.70 13.85 -5.88
CA ILE A 15 1.43 13.33 -4.71
C ILE A 15 0.48 12.45 -3.92
N SER A 16 0.89 11.22 -3.61
CA SER A 16 0.16 10.32 -2.72
C SER A 16 0.74 10.32 -1.31
N PHE A 17 -0.06 9.92 -0.32
CA PHE A 17 0.41 9.75 1.05
C PHE A 17 -0.21 8.49 1.68
N GLY A 18 0.67 7.65 2.24
CA GLY A 18 0.32 6.41 2.93
C GLY A 18 -0.30 6.66 4.30
N LEU A 19 -1.48 6.11 4.55
CA LEU A 19 -2.29 6.40 5.74
C LEU A 19 -2.71 5.10 6.47
N GLY A 20 -1.72 4.24 6.72
CA GLY A 20 -1.96 2.93 7.34
C GLY A 20 -2.75 2.99 8.65
N ASP A 21 -3.78 2.16 8.74
CA ASP A 21 -4.70 2.11 9.88
C ASP A 21 -4.85 0.67 10.39
N ARG A 22 -4.08 0.35 11.43
CA ARG A 22 -4.09 -0.96 12.10
C ARG A 22 -5.39 -1.25 12.84
N LEU A 23 -6.17 -0.22 13.18
CA LEU A 23 -7.38 -0.33 14.00
C LEU A 23 -8.67 -0.31 13.18
N GLY A 24 -8.63 0.24 11.97
CA GLY A 24 -9.78 0.37 11.06
C GLY A 24 -10.74 1.50 11.44
N ASN A 25 -10.32 2.46 12.27
CA ASN A 25 -11.16 3.56 12.76
C ASN A 25 -10.54 4.97 12.56
N ALA A 26 -9.39 5.08 11.91
CA ALA A 26 -8.69 6.35 11.72
C ALA A 26 -9.03 7.04 10.39
N GLY A 27 -9.55 6.31 9.40
CA GLY A 27 -9.68 6.82 8.03
C GLY A 27 -10.56 8.07 7.88
N THR A 28 -11.62 8.24 8.68
CA THR A 28 -12.40 9.51 8.64
C THR A 28 -11.58 10.71 9.10
N ALA A 29 -10.72 10.54 10.11
CA ALA A 29 -9.81 11.60 10.56
C ALA A 29 -8.71 11.88 9.52
N HIS A 30 -8.15 10.83 8.91
CA HIS A 30 -7.19 10.96 7.82
C HIS A 30 -7.76 11.76 6.63
N LEU A 31 -8.99 11.43 6.20
CA LEU A 31 -9.64 12.13 5.10
C LEU A 31 -9.92 13.60 5.42
N LYS A 32 -10.44 13.89 6.63
CA LYS A 32 -10.66 15.28 7.09
C LYS A 32 -9.37 16.10 7.12
N LEU A 33 -8.26 15.50 7.57
CA LEU A 33 -6.95 16.15 7.54
C LEU A 33 -6.55 16.50 6.10
N LEU A 34 -6.78 15.59 5.15
CA LEU A 34 -6.38 15.76 3.75
C LEU A 34 -7.31 16.65 2.93
N GLU A 35 -8.43 17.14 3.48
CA GLU A 35 -9.23 18.19 2.84
C GLU A 35 -8.41 19.46 2.59
N ALA A 36 -7.48 19.77 3.49
CA ALA A 36 -6.63 20.96 3.39
C ALA A 36 -5.47 20.82 2.39
N TYR A 37 -5.26 19.64 1.81
CA TYR A 37 -4.08 19.33 0.99
C TYR A 37 -4.45 18.72 -0.35
N ASN A 38 -3.70 19.08 -1.41
CA ASN A 38 -3.82 18.45 -2.72
C ASN A 38 -3.00 17.14 -2.80
N VAL A 39 -3.38 16.17 -1.97
CA VAL A 39 -2.72 14.86 -1.84
C VAL A 39 -3.74 13.75 -2.07
N PHE A 40 -3.34 12.68 -2.76
CA PHE A 40 -4.15 11.49 -2.95
C PHE A 40 -3.98 10.52 -1.77
N PRO A 41 -5.05 10.18 -1.03
CA PRO A 41 -4.94 9.32 0.14
C PRO A 41 -4.77 7.85 -0.26
N VAL A 42 -3.69 7.20 0.18
CA VAL A 42 -3.62 5.72 0.20
C VAL A 42 -4.16 5.26 1.55
N LEU A 43 -5.50 5.21 1.63
CA LEU A 43 -6.24 5.07 2.88
C LEU A 43 -6.21 3.63 3.43
N ALA A 44 -6.18 2.65 2.54
CA ALA A 44 -6.05 1.25 2.90
C ALA A 44 -4.60 0.80 2.72
N GLN A 45 -3.80 0.80 3.79
CA GLN A 45 -2.40 0.35 3.73
C GLN A 45 -2.06 -0.49 4.96
N GLN A 46 -1.60 -1.72 4.74
CA GLN A 46 -1.09 -2.61 5.78
C GLN A 46 -0.10 -3.60 5.16
N SER A 47 0.92 -3.96 5.93
CA SER A 47 1.80 -5.08 5.60
C SER A 47 1.24 -6.41 6.08
N THR A 48 1.68 -7.52 5.49
CA THR A 48 1.34 -8.89 5.93
C THR A 48 1.66 -9.13 7.40
N ARG A 49 2.76 -8.54 7.90
CA ARG A 49 3.14 -8.59 9.32
C ARG A 49 2.09 -7.95 10.21
N GLU A 50 1.60 -6.76 9.86
CA GLU A 50 0.63 -6.05 10.68
C GLU A 50 -0.76 -6.71 10.64
N LEU A 51 -1.15 -7.24 9.48
CA LEU A 51 -2.36 -8.06 9.33
C LEU A 51 -2.33 -9.28 10.26
N SER A 52 -1.20 -9.99 10.31
CA SER A 52 -1.01 -11.13 11.21
C SER A 52 -1.12 -10.74 12.68
N LEU A 53 -0.50 -9.63 13.09
CA LEU A 53 -0.51 -9.15 14.48
C LEU A 53 -1.88 -8.64 14.93
N THR A 54 -2.67 -8.09 14.00
CA THR A 54 -4.00 -7.54 14.27
C THR A 54 -5.13 -8.54 14.02
N GLN A 55 -4.81 -9.71 13.47
CA GLN A 55 -5.78 -10.72 13.00
C GLN A 55 -6.80 -10.13 12.00
N ARG A 56 -6.31 -9.27 11.11
CA ARG A 56 -7.10 -8.66 10.05
C ARG A 56 -6.64 -9.16 8.69
N THR A 57 -7.47 -8.94 7.68
CA THR A 57 -7.18 -9.25 6.29
C THR A 57 -7.09 -7.97 5.45
N TYR A 58 -6.49 -8.06 4.26
CA TYR A 58 -6.53 -6.94 3.29
C TYR A 58 -7.98 -6.50 2.99
N ALA A 59 -8.91 -7.46 2.90
CA ALA A 59 -10.32 -7.15 2.70
C ALA A 59 -10.89 -6.31 3.86
N ASP A 60 -10.52 -6.57 5.12
CA ASP A 60 -10.94 -5.76 6.26
C ASP A 60 -10.40 -4.33 6.18
N VAL A 61 -9.18 -4.16 5.69
CA VAL A 61 -8.53 -2.84 5.53
C VAL A 61 -9.19 -2.05 4.42
N VAL A 62 -9.39 -2.65 3.24
CA VAL A 62 -10.08 -2.02 2.10
C VAL A 62 -11.53 -1.69 2.46
N ASN A 63 -12.25 -2.60 3.11
CA ASN A 63 -13.63 -2.37 3.53
C ASN A 63 -13.75 -1.22 4.54
N ALA A 64 -12.81 -1.10 5.48
CA ALA A 64 -12.79 0.03 6.43
C ALA A 64 -12.62 1.37 5.69
N ALA A 65 -11.64 1.44 4.79
CA ALA A 65 -11.39 2.63 3.98
C ALA A 65 -12.59 3.01 3.08
N SER A 66 -13.23 2.02 2.45
CA SER A 66 -14.45 2.22 1.66
C SER A 66 -15.60 2.78 2.49
N LYS A 67 -15.88 2.19 3.66
CA LYS A 67 -16.96 2.65 4.56
C LYS A 67 -16.72 4.08 5.04
N GLN A 68 -15.50 4.39 5.47
CA GLN A 68 -15.15 5.72 5.99
C GLN A 68 -15.15 6.79 4.89
N SER A 69 -14.76 6.43 3.67
CA SER A 69 -14.91 7.30 2.49
C SER A 69 -16.38 7.56 2.18
N GLU A 70 -17.23 6.54 2.28
CA GLU A 70 -18.69 6.66 2.09
C GLU A 70 -19.35 7.54 3.15
N GLU A 71 -18.98 7.37 4.43
CA GLU A 71 -19.47 8.16 5.57
C GLU A 71 -19.23 9.66 5.41
N LEU A 72 -18.09 10.06 4.82
CA LEU A 72 -17.76 11.45 4.53
C LEU A 72 -18.19 11.92 3.14
N ALA A 73 -18.86 11.06 2.37
CA ALA A 73 -19.14 11.27 0.96
C ALA A 73 -17.91 11.70 0.15
N TRP A 74 -16.73 11.17 0.49
CA TRP A 74 -15.44 11.55 -0.11
C TRP A 74 -15.40 11.21 -1.61
N LYS A 75 -15.25 12.22 -2.47
CA LYS A 75 -15.33 12.05 -3.93
C LYS A 75 -13.99 12.06 -4.67
N ARG A 76 -12.88 12.36 -3.98
CA ARG A 76 -11.55 12.49 -4.61
C ARG A 76 -10.89 11.13 -4.91
N GLY A 77 -11.52 10.03 -4.53
CA GLY A 77 -10.95 8.68 -4.60
C GLY A 77 -9.94 8.41 -3.48
N PHE A 78 -9.55 7.15 -3.32
CA PHE A 78 -8.52 6.71 -2.38
C PHE A 78 -7.81 5.46 -2.92
N GLY A 79 -6.57 5.24 -2.50
CA GLY A 79 -5.75 4.09 -2.85
C GLY A 79 -5.79 2.99 -1.80
N ALA A 80 -5.50 1.77 -2.26
CA ALA A 80 -5.27 0.61 -1.42
C ALA A 80 -3.92 -0.04 -1.79
N ASP A 81 -3.03 -0.14 -0.80
CA ASP A 81 -1.67 -0.66 -0.92
C ASP A 81 -1.49 -1.96 -0.14
N GLY A 82 -1.12 -3.01 -0.87
CA GLY A 82 -0.56 -4.22 -0.30
C GLY A 82 0.89 -3.98 0.06
N ASP A 83 1.15 -3.61 1.31
CA ASP A 83 2.46 -3.15 1.75
C ASP A 83 3.42 -4.32 2.06
N HIS A 84 4.71 -4.12 1.81
CA HIS A 84 5.80 -5.07 2.09
C HIS A 84 5.53 -6.54 1.68
N LEU A 85 5.02 -6.76 0.46
CA LEU A 85 4.75 -8.10 -0.07
C LEU A 85 6.02 -8.75 -0.60
N LYS A 86 6.17 -10.05 -0.36
CA LYS A 86 7.35 -10.82 -0.80
C LYS A 86 7.00 -11.98 -1.72
N THR A 87 5.82 -12.58 -1.55
CA THR A 87 5.43 -13.79 -2.29
C THR A 87 4.34 -13.50 -3.31
N ALA A 88 4.35 -14.24 -4.42
CA ALA A 88 3.29 -14.18 -5.42
C ALA A 88 1.90 -14.45 -4.82
N ARG A 89 1.82 -15.32 -3.81
CA ARG A 89 0.59 -15.62 -3.09
C ARG A 89 0.03 -14.40 -2.36
N ASP A 90 0.88 -13.66 -1.65
CA ASP A 90 0.44 -12.48 -0.91
C ASP A 90 0.05 -11.35 -1.87
N ILE A 91 0.75 -11.22 -3.01
CA ILE A 91 0.38 -10.31 -4.09
C ILE A 91 -1.01 -10.64 -4.64
N CYS A 92 -1.27 -11.91 -4.99
CA CYS A 92 -2.61 -12.33 -5.45
C CYS A 92 -3.68 -12.02 -4.39
N THR A 93 -3.39 -12.29 -3.12
CA THR A 93 -4.31 -12.02 -2.00
C THR A 93 -4.64 -10.53 -1.89
N ALA A 94 -3.64 -9.64 -2.02
CA ALA A 94 -3.84 -8.20 -1.99
C ALA A 94 -4.66 -7.71 -3.20
N LEU A 95 -4.37 -8.22 -4.40
CA LEU A 95 -5.10 -7.89 -5.63
C LEU A 95 -6.57 -8.34 -5.56
N GLU A 96 -6.83 -9.55 -5.07
CA GLU A 96 -8.18 -10.09 -4.87
C GLU A 96 -8.98 -9.26 -3.85
N ALA A 97 -8.32 -8.72 -2.81
CA ALA A 97 -8.92 -7.82 -1.85
C ALA A 97 -9.20 -6.40 -2.39
N GLY A 98 -8.75 -6.09 -3.61
CA GLY A 98 -8.98 -4.81 -4.27
C GLY A 98 -7.83 -3.79 -4.13
N CYS A 99 -6.66 -4.21 -3.67
CA CYS A 99 -5.47 -3.34 -3.69
C CYS A 99 -5.12 -2.93 -5.12
N LYS A 100 -4.77 -1.65 -5.28
CA LYS A 100 -4.38 -1.03 -6.58
C LYS A 100 -2.92 -0.63 -6.62
N MET A 101 -2.26 -0.64 -5.46
CA MET A 101 -0.83 -0.45 -5.27
C MET A 101 -0.27 -1.71 -4.60
N ILE A 102 0.94 -2.11 -5.01
CA ILE A 102 1.66 -3.26 -4.47
C ILE A 102 3.07 -2.79 -4.17
N THR A 103 3.47 -2.87 -2.89
CA THR A 103 4.85 -2.62 -2.47
C THR A 103 5.57 -3.96 -2.38
N LEU A 104 6.36 -4.27 -3.42
CA LEU A 104 7.18 -5.48 -3.47
C LEU A 104 8.47 -5.26 -2.68
N ASP A 105 8.62 -6.00 -1.58
CA ASP A 105 9.81 -5.96 -0.73
C ASP A 105 10.85 -6.99 -1.20
N CYS A 106 11.86 -6.51 -1.91
CA CYS A 106 12.98 -7.32 -2.41
C CYS A 106 14.14 -7.44 -1.40
N SER A 107 14.00 -6.99 -0.15
CA SER A 107 15.12 -6.90 0.80
C SER A 107 15.82 -8.22 1.10
N ASP A 108 15.12 -9.35 0.97
CA ASP A 108 15.71 -10.68 1.19
C ASP A 108 16.60 -11.15 0.04
N GLU A 109 16.50 -10.51 -1.13
CA GLU A 109 17.33 -10.80 -2.31
C GLU A 109 18.70 -10.11 -2.27
N PHE A 110 18.93 -9.24 -1.28
CA PHE A 110 20.16 -8.45 -1.16
C PHE A 110 20.93 -8.78 0.11
N PRO A 111 22.28 -8.80 0.04
CA PRO A 111 23.13 -8.89 1.24
C PRO A 111 22.87 -7.73 2.21
N ARG A 112 23.05 -7.99 3.51
CA ARG A 112 22.75 -7.02 4.57
C ARG A 112 23.97 -6.25 5.09
N ASP A 113 25.18 -6.69 4.75
CA ASP A 113 26.43 -6.05 5.15
C ASP A 113 27.17 -5.44 3.95
N GLU A 114 27.88 -4.33 4.20
CA GLU A 114 28.50 -3.51 3.14
C GLU A 114 29.53 -4.26 2.29
N GLN A 115 30.29 -5.16 2.91
CA GLN A 115 31.35 -5.92 2.23
C GLN A 115 30.73 -6.91 1.24
N ASN A 116 29.69 -7.64 1.65
CA ASN A 116 28.97 -8.56 0.78
C ASN A 116 28.13 -7.83 -0.27
N SER A 117 27.58 -6.65 0.03
CA SER A 117 26.82 -5.85 -0.93
C SER A 117 27.69 -5.35 -2.10
N THR A 118 28.91 -4.89 -1.81
CA THR A 118 29.85 -4.47 -2.88
C THR A 118 30.28 -5.65 -3.75
N GLY A 119 30.56 -6.79 -3.12
CA GLY A 119 30.89 -8.02 -3.85
C GLY A 119 29.73 -8.51 -4.73
N TYR A 120 28.52 -8.50 -4.19
CA TYR A 120 27.30 -8.87 -4.91
C TYR A 120 27.07 -7.96 -6.11
N TRP A 121 27.15 -6.64 -5.93
CA TRP A 121 26.98 -5.68 -7.03
C TRP A 121 27.94 -5.95 -8.18
N ASN A 122 29.22 -6.16 -7.87
CA ASN A 122 30.26 -6.45 -8.86
C ASN A 122 30.09 -7.82 -9.55
N SER A 123 29.33 -8.73 -8.95
CA SER A 123 29.02 -10.04 -9.53
C SER A 123 27.86 -10.01 -10.54
N LEU A 124 27.06 -8.94 -10.54
CA LEU A 124 25.93 -8.80 -11.46
C LEU A 124 26.41 -8.53 -12.90
N SER A 125 25.60 -8.95 -13.88
CA SER A 125 25.83 -8.60 -15.28
C SER A 125 25.69 -7.10 -15.51
N SER A 126 26.36 -6.56 -16.53
CA SER A 126 26.31 -5.12 -16.87
C SER A 126 24.89 -4.59 -17.03
N ASP A 127 23.99 -5.37 -17.65
CA ASP A 127 22.59 -5.00 -17.83
C ASP A 127 21.82 -4.89 -16.51
N LYS A 128 22.20 -5.69 -15.49
CA LYS A 128 21.61 -5.62 -14.15
C LYS A 128 22.17 -4.47 -13.32
N GLN A 129 23.37 -3.99 -13.65
CA GLN A 129 23.97 -2.83 -13.01
C GLN A 129 23.47 -1.49 -13.59
N ALA A 130 22.86 -1.50 -14.78
CA ALA A 130 22.42 -0.31 -15.51
C ALA A 130 20.92 0.03 -15.32
N LEU A 131 20.17 -0.81 -14.58
CA LEU A 131 18.80 -0.57 -14.15
C LEU A 131 18.77 0.32 -12.90
#